data_AF-A0A3D3AMC5-F1
#
_entry.id   AF-A0A3D3AMC5-F1
#
_cell.length_a   1.000
_cell.length_b   1.000
_cell.length_c   1.000
_cell.angle_alpha   90.00
_cell.angle_beta   90.00
_cell.angle_gamma   90.00
#
_symmetry.space_group_name_H-M   'P 1'
#
loop_
_entity.id
_entity.type
_entity.pdbx_description
1 polymer ?
#
loop_
_entity_poly.entity_id
_entity_poly.type
_entity_poly.pdbx_seq_one_letter_code
_entity_poly.pdbx_strand_id
1 'polypeptide(L)'
;MEAKKNSTALWIELSIPYDENARFMSGRLGYQDAENGNISVLTVRDCKNIPETIDKLLNTAKENAVETSSPITLIFPLDERHNLAWYVKEEADKRKWEFSRHIPENQEVSDFMTHKTAQADEVRKLSNEDARTQIMKLNEDARQEYQSSDLLRAITCLRHALELSLEYFDFNSPETAYTVRNLVYTYQATGSYENEKEALKLIQKISDSLKIKGFKNRHWTLETASLLEELAMQSIKLMNAELLEPLTLFANQIRESLN
;
A
#
# COMPACT_ATOMS: atom_id res chain seq x y z
N MET A 1 -38.22 -17.37 -5.82
CA MET A 1 -37.26 -16.39 -6.38
C MET A 1 -36.34 -16.00 -5.24
N GLU A 2 -35.16 -16.59 -5.17
CA GLU A 2 -34.14 -16.12 -4.22
C GLU A 2 -33.66 -14.75 -4.70
N ALA A 3 -33.67 -13.76 -3.81
CA ALA A 3 -33.08 -12.46 -4.09
C ALA A 3 -31.59 -12.68 -4.38
N LYS A 4 -31.12 -12.25 -5.55
CA LYS A 4 -29.69 -12.22 -5.87
C LYS A 4 -29.02 -11.39 -4.78
N LYS A 5 -28.12 -11.98 -3.99
CA LYS A 5 -27.28 -11.23 -3.06
C LYS A 5 -26.41 -10.30 -3.90
N ASN A 6 -26.48 -9.00 -3.63
CA ASN A 6 -25.62 -8.02 -4.27
C ASN A 6 -24.35 -7.84 -3.43
N SER A 7 -23.24 -7.64 -4.11
CA SER A 7 -21.98 -7.26 -3.47
C SER A 7 -22.11 -5.86 -2.88
N THR A 8 -21.46 -5.56 -1.75
CA THR A 8 -21.66 -4.30 -1.02
C THR A 8 -20.36 -3.50 -0.93
N ALA A 9 -20.38 -2.24 -1.36
CA ALA A 9 -19.26 -1.32 -1.19
C ALA A 9 -19.03 -1.03 0.30
N LEU A 10 -17.77 -1.06 0.73
CA LEU A 10 -17.38 -0.88 2.12
C LEU A 10 -16.60 0.43 2.31
N TRP A 11 -15.60 0.64 1.47
CA TRP A 11 -14.68 1.76 1.61
C TRP A 11 -14.20 2.28 0.26
N ILE A 12 -13.80 3.55 0.23
CA ILE A 12 -13.09 4.17 -0.88
C ILE A 12 -11.78 4.70 -0.36
N GLU A 13 -10.67 4.39 -1.01
CA GLU A 13 -9.36 4.94 -0.71
C GLU A 13 -8.89 5.82 -1.88
N LEU A 14 -8.39 7.01 -1.53
CA LEU A 14 -7.90 7.99 -2.50
C LEU A 14 -6.38 7.98 -2.56
N SER A 15 -5.83 7.81 -3.75
CA SER A 15 -4.40 7.89 -4.03
C SER A 15 -4.12 9.21 -4.72
N ILE A 16 -3.85 10.25 -3.91
CA ILE A 16 -3.60 11.60 -4.38
C ILE A 16 -2.09 11.81 -4.49
N PRO A 17 -1.53 12.05 -5.68
CA PRO A 17 -0.10 12.30 -5.79
C PRO A 17 0.31 13.54 -5.01
N TYR A 18 1.58 13.56 -4.65
CA TYR A 18 2.18 14.66 -3.89
C TYR A 18 2.86 15.71 -4.75
N ASP A 19 3.20 15.36 -5.98
CA ASP A 19 3.73 16.31 -6.95
C ASP A 19 2.71 17.44 -7.14
N GLU A 20 3.10 18.68 -6.87
CA GLU A 20 2.26 19.87 -7.05
C GLU A 20 1.85 20.06 -8.51
N ASN A 21 2.58 19.45 -9.46
CA ASN A 21 2.27 19.43 -10.88
C ASN A 21 1.41 18.23 -11.30
N ALA A 22 1.12 17.30 -10.39
CA ALA A 22 0.26 16.17 -10.69
C ALA A 22 -1.11 16.65 -11.15
N ARG A 23 -1.48 16.25 -12.36
CA ARG A 23 -2.77 16.63 -12.97
C ARG A 23 -3.88 15.64 -12.68
N PHE A 24 -3.52 14.46 -12.16
CA PHE A 24 -4.41 13.34 -12.03
C PHE A 24 -4.15 12.58 -10.73
N MET A 25 -5.19 11.96 -10.21
CA MET A 25 -5.18 11.05 -9.06
C MET A 25 -5.92 9.76 -9.42
N SER A 26 -5.82 8.79 -8.53
CA SER A 26 -6.51 7.51 -8.63
C SER A 26 -7.28 7.21 -7.35
N GLY A 27 -8.16 6.23 -7.43
CA GLY A 27 -8.92 5.78 -6.28
C GLY A 27 -9.27 4.30 -6.39
N ARG A 28 -9.55 3.70 -5.23
CA ARG A 28 -9.92 2.29 -5.09
C ARG A 28 -11.21 2.20 -4.29
N LEU A 29 -12.10 1.30 -4.67
CA LEU A 29 -13.31 0.97 -3.92
C LEU A 29 -13.25 -0.50 -3.52
N GLY A 30 -13.20 -0.75 -2.23
CA GLY A 30 -13.30 -2.10 -1.67
C GLY A 30 -14.74 -2.49 -1.45
N TYR A 31 -15.10 -3.70 -1.85
CA TYR A 31 -16.44 -4.24 -1.70
C TYR A 31 -16.41 -5.70 -1.26
N GLN A 32 -17.41 -6.12 -0.49
CA GLN A 32 -17.61 -7.51 -0.14
C GLN A 32 -18.38 -8.23 -1.25
N ASP A 33 -17.80 -9.29 -1.79
CA ASP A 33 -18.43 -10.12 -2.82
C ASP A 33 -19.57 -10.96 -2.19
N ALA A 34 -20.73 -10.92 -2.84
CA ALA A 34 -21.92 -11.63 -2.39
C ALA A 34 -21.80 -13.17 -2.39
N GLU A 35 -20.97 -13.73 -3.26
CA GLU A 35 -20.87 -15.18 -3.49
C GLU A 35 -19.96 -15.85 -2.46
N ASN A 36 -18.83 -15.23 -2.15
CA ASN A 36 -17.79 -15.83 -1.30
C ASN A 36 -17.48 -15.02 -0.03
N GLY A 37 -18.02 -13.80 0.13
CA GLY A 37 -17.79 -12.93 1.27
C GLY A 37 -16.39 -12.30 1.31
N ASN A 38 -15.55 -12.55 0.31
CA ASN A 38 -14.21 -11.96 0.21
C ASN A 38 -14.30 -10.49 -0.17
N ILE A 39 -13.29 -9.72 0.22
CA ILE A 39 -13.16 -8.34 -0.24
C ILE A 39 -12.50 -8.34 -1.62
N SER A 40 -13.08 -7.58 -2.54
CA SER A 40 -12.55 -7.31 -3.89
C SER A 40 -12.43 -5.80 -4.10
N VAL A 41 -11.69 -5.38 -5.13
CA VAL A 41 -11.39 -3.95 -5.36
C VAL A 41 -11.70 -3.54 -6.79
N LEU A 42 -12.39 -2.41 -6.92
CA LEU A 42 -12.49 -1.65 -8.17
C LEU A 42 -11.51 -0.49 -8.15
N THR A 43 -10.92 -0.16 -9.29
CA THR A 43 -9.94 0.94 -9.38
C THR A 43 -10.30 1.91 -10.49
N VAL A 44 -10.05 3.19 -10.27
CA VAL A 44 -10.14 4.23 -11.29
C VAL A 44 -8.87 5.05 -11.30
N ARG A 45 -8.55 5.61 -12.46
CA ARG A 45 -7.35 6.42 -12.71
C ARG A 45 -7.71 7.68 -13.49
N ASP A 46 -6.72 8.55 -13.67
CA ASP A 46 -6.78 9.76 -14.49
C ASP A 46 -7.90 10.72 -14.06
N CYS A 47 -8.15 10.81 -12.76
CA CYS A 47 -9.19 11.67 -12.19
C CYS A 47 -8.58 13.02 -11.79
N LYS A 48 -9.23 14.14 -12.09
CA LYS A 48 -8.63 15.47 -11.87
C LYS A 48 -8.75 15.93 -10.42
N ASN A 49 -9.76 15.45 -9.71
CA ASN A 49 -10.07 15.85 -8.34
C ASN A 49 -10.78 14.73 -7.55
N ILE A 50 -10.92 14.95 -6.25
CA ILE A 50 -11.54 13.99 -5.32
C ILE A 50 -13.00 13.68 -5.68
N PRO A 51 -13.88 14.67 -5.92
CA PRO A 51 -15.26 14.39 -6.32
C PRO A 51 -15.36 13.54 -7.59
N GLU A 52 -14.60 13.87 -8.64
CA GLU A 52 -14.57 13.10 -9.89
C GLU A 52 -14.11 11.66 -9.65
N THR A 53 -13.10 11.46 -8.81
CA THR A 53 -12.59 10.13 -8.46
C THR A 53 -13.67 9.29 -7.78
N ILE A 54 -14.37 9.87 -6.80
CA ILE A 54 -15.46 9.20 -6.08
C ILE A 54 -16.60 8.85 -7.03
N ASP A 55 -17.04 9.80 -7.85
CA ASP A 55 -18.18 9.60 -8.75
C ASP A 55 -17.85 8.54 -9.83
N LYS A 56 -16.61 8.51 -10.32
CA LYS A 56 -16.14 7.48 -11.26
C LYS A 56 -16.10 6.10 -10.61
N LEU A 57 -15.68 5.99 -9.35
CA LEU A 57 -15.73 4.73 -8.59
C LEU A 57 -17.17 4.25 -8.38
N LEU A 58 -18.08 5.14 -8.02
CA LEU A 58 -19.49 4.79 -7.83
C LEU A 58 -20.16 4.32 -9.13
N ASN A 59 -19.85 4.97 -10.26
CA ASN A 59 -20.32 4.52 -11.56
C ASN A 59 -19.75 3.14 -11.92
N THR A 60 -18.45 2.93 -11.68
CA THR A 60 -17.79 1.63 -11.90
C THR A 60 -18.41 0.55 -11.00
N ALA A 61 -18.73 0.87 -9.75
CA ALA A 61 -19.42 -0.04 -8.82
C ALA A 61 -20.79 -0.44 -9.35
N LYS A 62 -21.58 0.52 -9.85
CA LYS A 62 -22.88 0.26 -10.45
C LYS A 62 -22.80 -0.64 -11.69
N GLU A 63 -21.82 -0.42 -12.56
CA GLU A 63 -21.56 -1.27 -13.73
C GLU A 63 -21.20 -2.71 -13.35
N ASN A 64 -20.56 -2.89 -12.20
CA ASN A 64 -20.19 -4.20 -11.63
C ASN A 64 -21.23 -4.77 -10.65
N ALA A 65 -22.45 -4.21 -10.62
CA ALA A 65 -23.54 -4.63 -9.72
C ALA A 65 -23.16 -4.62 -8.22
N VAL A 66 -22.27 -3.71 -7.83
CA VAL A 66 -21.91 -3.45 -6.42
C VAL A 66 -22.86 -2.39 -5.86
N GLU A 67 -23.51 -2.72 -4.75
CA GLU A 67 -24.42 -1.83 -4.04
C GLU A 67 -23.65 -0.77 -3.24
N THR A 68 -24.04 0.49 -3.42
CA THR A 68 -23.41 1.66 -2.77
C THR A 68 -24.41 2.44 -1.91
N SER A 69 -25.49 1.78 -1.48
CA SER A 69 -26.59 2.39 -0.70
C SER A 69 -26.25 2.56 0.79
N SER A 70 -25.31 1.74 1.29
CA SER A 70 -24.79 1.82 2.65
C SER A 70 -23.76 2.94 2.80
N PRO A 71 -23.56 3.49 4.01
CA PRO A 71 -22.46 4.40 4.28
C PRO A 71 -21.13 3.74 3.93
N ILE A 72 -20.34 4.42 3.10
CA ILE A 72 -19.00 3.98 2.71
C ILE A 72 -17.99 4.68 3.62
N THR A 73 -16.90 4.03 4.01
CA THR A 73 -15.78 4.69 4.69
C THR A 73 -14.84 5.30 3.66
N LEU A 74 -14.68 6.62 3.65
CA LEU A 74 -13.71 7.33 2.82
C LEU A 74 -12.36 7.39 3.55
N ILE A 75 -11.33 6.86 2.91
CA ILE A 75 -10.00 6.65 3.46
C ILE A 75 -9.04 7.65 2.83
N PHE A 76 -8.40 8.44 3.69
CA PHE A 76 -7.28 9.28 3.30
C PHE A 76 -6.07 8.99 4.22
N PRO A 77 -4.98 8.45 3.67
CA PRO A 77 -3.84 7.98 4.47
C PRO A 77 -3.16 9.10 5.28
N LEU A 78 -2.46 8.70 6.34
CA LEU A 78 -1.71 9.56 7.25
C LEU A 78 -0.50 10.16 6.58
N ASP A 79 -0.72 11.32 5.98
CA ASP A 79 0.21 11.83 5.01
C ASP A 79 0.44 13.34 5.24
N GLU A 80 0.15 13.84 6.45
CA GLU A 80 0.32 15.22 6.96
C GLU A 80 -0.27 16.36 6.11
N ARG A 81 -0.91 16.07 4.96
CA ARG A 81 -1.66 17.06 4.17
C ARG A 81 -3.01 17.33 4.82
N HIS A 82 -2.99 17.98 5.99
CA HIS A 82 -4.17 18.25 6.81
C HIS A 82 -5.30 18.94 6.04
N ASN A 83 -4.98 19.87 5.13
CA ASN A 83 -5.98 20.53 4.29
C ASN A 83 -6.67 19.55 3.35
N LEU A 84 -5.93 18.61 2.77
CA LEU A 84 -6.46 17.60 1.88
C LEU A 84 -7.27 16.55 2.65
N ALA A 85 -6.78 16.11 3.81
CA ALA A 85 -7.53 15.25 4.72
C ALA A 85 -8.86 15.90 5.15
N TRP A 86 -8.85 17.22 5.41
CA TRP A 86 -10.06 17.97 5.74
C TRP A 86 -11.03 18.02 4.56
N TYR A 87 -10.53 18.26 3.35
CA TYR A 87 -11.35 18.26 2.14
C TYR A 87 -11.94 16.87 1.84
N VAL A 88 -11.17 15.80 2.03
CA VAL A 88 -11.69 14.43 1.92
C VAL A 88 -12.77 14.17 2.98
N LYS A 89 -12.53 14.58 4.23
CA LYS A 89 -13.54 14.48 5.29
C LYS A 89 -14.81 15.25 4.94
N GLU A 90 -14.69 16.46 4.38
CA GLU A 90 -15.83 17.27 3.96
C GLU A 90 -16.66 16.55 2.87
N GLU A 91 -16.00 15.90 1.90
CA GLU A 91 -16.67 15.08 0.89
C GLU A 91 -17.37 13.85 1.48
N ALA A 92 -16.79 13.21 2.51
CA ALA A 92 -17.45 12.15 3.26
C ALA A 92 -18.69 12.67 4.01
N ASP A 93 -18.57 13.79 4.72
CA ASP A 93 -19.67 14.41 5.48
C ASP A 93 -20.84 14.78 4.54
N LYS A 94 -20.58 15.34 3.35
CA LYS A 94 -21.59 15.65 2.32
C LYS A 94 -22.41 14.43 1.89
N ARG A 95 -21.77 13.25 1.89
CA ARG A 95 -22.38 11.97 1.48
C ARG A 95 -22.91 11.16 2.66
N LYS A 96 -22.81 11.69 3.90
CA LYS A 96 -23.15 10.98 5.15
C LYS A 96 -22.36 9.68 5.30
N TRP A 97 -21.10 9.74 4.93
CA TRP A 97 -20.13 8.65 4.95
C TRP A 97 -19.17 8.81 6.12
N GLU A 98 -18.48 7.72 6.46
CA GLU A 98 -17.44 7.76 7.48
C GLU A 98 -16.12 8.25 6.89
N PHE A 99 -15.27 8.84 7.71
CA PHE A 99 -13.90 9.18 7.35
C PHE A 99 -12.94 8.41 8.23
N SER A 100 -11.95 7.76 7.60
CA SER A 100 -10.90 7.05 8.29
C SER A 100 -9.55 7.36 7.68
N ARG A 101 -8.48 7.14 8.45
CA ARG A 101 -7.11 7.18 7.92
C ARG A 101 -6.61 5.82 7.47
N HIS A 102 -7.35 4.76 7.79
CA HIS A 102 -7.03 3.38 7.48
C HIS A 102 -8.26 2.61 7.04
N ILE A 103 -8.04 1.57 6.25
CA ILE A 103 -9.05 0.55 5.97
C ILE A 103 -9.48 -0.08 7.30
N PRO A 104 -10.78 -0.25 7.58
CA PRO A 104 -11.23 -0.95 8.77
C PRO A 104 -10.63 -2.36 8.87
N GLU A 105 -10.31 -2.78 10.09
CA GLU A 105 -9.76 -4.11 10.34
C GLU A 105 -10.68 -5.21 9.79
N ASN A 106 -10.09 -6.25 9.19
CA ASN A 106 -10.79 -7.36 8.52
C ASN A 106 -11.50 -6.99 7.20
N GLN A 107 -11.37 -5.75 6.72
CA GLN A 107 -11.81 -5.34 5.38
C GLN A 107 -10.63 -5.07 4.44
N GLU A 108 -9.41 -5.37 4.90
CA GLU A 108 -8.23 -5.40 4.07
C GLU A 108 -8.33 -6.55 3.07
N VAL A 109 -8.02 -6.27 1.82
CA VAL A 109 -7.87 -7.33 0.82
C VAL A 109 -6.52 -8.01 1.09
N SER A 110 -6.42 -9.34 1.00
CA SER A 110 -5.11 -10.02 1.07
C SER A 110 -4.13 -9.47 0.01
N ASP A 111 -4.68 -8.94 -1.08
CA ASP A 111 -4.02 -8.20 -2.15
C ASP A 111 -3.97 -6.66 -1.95
N PHE A 112 -4.22 -6.14 -0.74
CA PHE A 112 -4.31 -4.68 -0.45
C PHE A 112 -3.08 -3.88 -0.93
N MET A 113 -1.97 -4.58 -1.14
CA MET A 113 -0.70 -4.05 -1.57
C MET A 113 -0.25 -4.62 -2.92
N THR A 114 -0.70 -5.80 -3.36
CA THR A 114 -0.39 -6.33 -4.70
C THR A 114 -1.31 -5.69 -5.74
N HIS A 115 -0.81 -4.61 -6.35
CA HIS A 115 -1.35 -4.05 -7.58
C HIS A 115 -1.34 -5.11 -8.70
N LYS A 116 -2.36 -5.96 -8.77
CA LYS A 116 -2.72 -6.57 -10.06
C LYS A 116 -3.40 -5.50 -10.89
N THR A 117 -2.58 -4.68 -11.52
CA THR A 117 -2.98 -3.84 -12.65
C THR A 117 -3.52 -4.77 -13.74
N ALA A 118 -4.85 -4.85 -13.86
CA ALA A 118 -5.47 -5.19 -15.12
C ALA A 118 -5.28 -4.00 -16.06
N GLN A 119 -4.06 -3.86 -16.57
CA GLN A 119 -3.72 -2.96 -17.67
C GLN A 119 -3.22 -3.85 -18.81
N ALA A 120 -4.18 -4.39 -19.56
CA ALA A 120 -4.01 -4.60 -20.98
C ALA A 120 -4.84 -3.49 -21.64
N ASP A 121 -4.21 -2.33 -21.82
CA ASP A 121 -4.07 -1.68 -23.13
C ASP A 121 -3.47 -0.26 -23.00
N GLU A 122 -2.29 -0.11 -23.61
CA GLU A 122 -1.62 1.09 -24.13
C GLU A 122 -1.18 2.28 -23.23
N VAL A 123 -0.82 2.06 -21.96
CA VAL A 123 0.29 2.82 -21.36
C VAL A 123 1.49 1.88 -21.33
N ARG A 124 2.62 2.31 -21.90
CA ARG A 124 3.82 1.50 -22.05
C ARG A 124 4.25 0.97 -20.68
N LYS A 125 3.85 -0.27 -20.35
CA LYS A 125 4.21 -0.95 -19.10
C LYS A 125 5.73 -0.90 -19.01
N LEU A 126 6.24 -0.37 -17.90
CA LEU A 126 7.69 -0.27 -17.71
C LEU A 126 8.27 -1.68 -17.82
N SER A 127 9.48 -1.80 -18.36
CA SER A 127 10.20 -3.05 -18.16
C SER A 127 10.47 -3.22 -16.67
N ASN A 128 10.67 -4.46 -16.20
CA ASN A 128 11.06 -4.67 -14.79
C ASN A 128 12.34 -3.89 -14.43
N GLU A 129 13.24 -3.67 -15.39
CA GLU A 129 14.46 -2.89 -15.15
C GLU A 129 14.18 -1.40 -15.01
N ASP A 130 13.30 -0.84 -15.83
CA ASP A 130 12.89 0.57 -15.70
C ASP A 130 12.13 0.79 -14.39
N ALA A 131 11.25 -0.14 -14.02
CA ALA A 131 10.53 -0.11 -12.75
C ALA A 131 11.48 -0.14 -11.56
N ARG A 132 12.47 -1.06 -11.56
CA ARG A 132 13.53 -1.12 -10.55
C ARG A 132 14.29 0.19 -10.45
N THR A 133 14.70 0.75 -11.59
CA THR A 133 15.41 2.04 -11.64
C THR A 133 14.58 3.15 -11.01
N GLN A 134 13.28 3.21 -11.31
CA GLN A 134 12.38 4.21 -10.76
C GLN A 134 12.15 4.03 -9.25
N ILE A 135 11.98 2.79 -8.77
CA ILE A 135 11.84 2.48 -7.34
C ILE A 135 13.09 2.89 -6.57
N MET A 136 14.28 2.59 -7.09
CA MET A 136 15.54 2.96 -6.45
C MET A 136 15.73 4.47 -6.42
N LYS A 137 15.36 5.17 -7.50
CA LYS A 137 15.37 6.63 -7.51
C LYS A 137 14.44 7.21 -6.44
N LEU A 138 13.20 6.73 -6.35
CA LEU A 138 12.24 7.19 -5.34
C LEU A 138 12.72 6.92 -3.91
N ASN A 139 13.37 5.78 -3.65
CA ASN A 139 13.98 5.49 -2.36
C ASN A 139 15.13 6.45 -2.03
N GLU A 140 15.95 6.79 -3.02
CA GLU A 140 17.05 7.74 -2.85
C GLU A 140 16.53 9.18 -2.64
N ASP A 141 15.55 9.62 -3.43
CA ASP A 141 14.86 10.89 -3.24
C ASP A 141 14.27 10.96 -1.82
N ALA A 142 13.61 9.90 -1.36
CA ALA A 142 13.09 9.82 0.01
C ALA A 142 14.17 9.95 1.08
N ARG A 143 15.34 9.33 0.87
CA ARG A 143 16.47 9.42 1.79
C ARG A 143 17.00 10.85 1.88
N GLN A 144 17.04 11.59 0.77
CA GLN A 144 17.45 12.99 0.74
C GLN A 144 16.45 13.88 1.47
N GLU A 145 15.16 13.65 1.28
CA GLU A 145 14.09 14.37 1.99
C GLU A 145 14.13 14.07 3.49
N TYR A 146 14.32 12.80 3.87
CA TYR A 146 14.52 12.39 5.27
C TYR A 146 15.71 13.12 5.92
N GLN A 147 16.85 13.20 5.21
CA GLN A 147 18.03 13.92 5.68
C GLN A 147 17.80 15.43 5.81
N SER A 148 16.90 15.98 4.99
CA SER A 148 16.45 17.36 5.05
C SER A 148 15.36 17.59 6.11
N SER A 149 15.03 16.56 6.90
CA SER A 149 13.93 16.53 7.89
C SER A 149 12.53 16.73 7.30
N ASP A 150 12.37 16.63 5.97
CA ASP A 150 11.07 16.61 5.31
C ASP A 150 10.55 15.16 5.28
N LEU A 151 10.10 14.70 6.46
CA LEU A 151 9.59 13.33 6.64
C LEU A 151 8.35 13.08 5.77
N LEU A 152 7.59 14.13 5.48
CA LEU A 152 6.41 14.08 4.63
C LEU A 152 6.76 13.70 3.19
N ARG A 153 7.70 14.42 2.58
CA ARG A 153 8.19 14.11 1.23
C ARG A 153 8.93 12.77 1.20
N ALA A 154 9.60 12.38 2.28
CA ALA A 154 10.18 11.06 2.41
C ALA A 154 9.11 9.95 2.36
N ILE A 155 8.06 10.04 3.19
CA ILE A 155 6.93 9.08 3.22
C ILE A 155 6.29 8.98 1.85
N THR A 156 6.05 10.12 1.22
CA THR A 156 5.49 10.23 -0.13
C THR A 156 6.24 9.37 -1.14
N CYS A 157 7.55 9.62 -1.25
CA CYS A 157 8.39 8.95 -2.23
C CYS A 157 8.43 7.45 -1.94
N LEU A 158 8.45 7.07 -0.66
CA LEU A 158 8.45 5.68 -0.23
C LEU A 158 7.13 4.97 -0.47
N ARG A 159 5.98 5.63 -0.29
CA ARG A 159 4.67 5.06 -0.63
C ARG A 159 4.54 4.83 -2.13
N HIS A 160 5.00 5.77 -2.95
CA HIS A 160 5.03 5.58 -4.41
C HIS A 160 6.02 4.46 -4.82
N ALA A 161 7.21 4.42 -4.21
CA ALA A 161 8.15 3.34 -4.43
C ALA A 161 7.55 1.98 -4.05
N LEU A 162 6.76 1.93 -2.98
CA LEU A 162 6.12 0.72 -2.48
C LEU A 162 5.02 0.26 -3.44
N GLU A 163 4.18 1.19 -3.92
CA GLU A 163 3.17 0.91 -4.94
C GLU A 163 3.81 0.28 -6.20
N LEU A 164 4.87 0.89 -6.73
CA LEU A 164 5.61 0.36 -7.87
C LEU A 164 6.28 -0.98 -7.56
N SER A 165 6.90 -1.13 -6.38
CA SER A 165 7.61 -2.36 -6.04
C SER A 165 6.63 -3.54 -5.96
N LEU A 166 5.43 -3.30 -5.46
CA LEU A 166 4.40 -4.32 -5.36
C LEU A 166 3.72 -4.63 -6.69
N GLU A 167 3.58 -3.65 -7.58
CA GLU A 167 3.08 -3.88 -8.94
C GLU A 167 3.98 -4.80 -9.76
N TYR A 168 5.31 -4.65 -9.62
CA TYR A 168 6.27 -5.37 -10.46
C TYR A 168 6.93 -6.59 -9.78
N PHE A 169 7.06 -6.59 -8.46
CA PHE A 169 7.90 -7.56 -7.75
C PHE A 169 7.25 -8.24 -6.54
N ASP A 170 6.09 -7.76 -6.06
CA ASP A 170 5.39 -8.28 -4.88
C ASP A 170 6.20 -8.19 -3.56
N PHE A 171 5.63 -8.67 -2.43
CA PHE A 171 6.27 -8.61 -1.11
C PHE A 171 7.47 -9.54 -0.91
N ASN A 172 7.63 -10.57 -1.74
CA ASN A 172 8.75 -11.49 -1.72
C ASN A 172 9.85 -11.02 -2.69
N SER A 173 10.23 -9.75 -2.59
CA SER A 173 11.28 -9.16 -3.40
C SER A 173 12.21 -8.26 -2.58
N PRO A 174 13.50 -8.21 -2.95
CA PRO A 174 14.45 -7.26 -2.37
C PRO A 174 14.00 -5.80 -2.52
N GLU A 175 13.43 -5.44 -3.67
CA GLU A 175 12.96 -4.08 -3.97
C GLU A 175 11.87 -3.62 -2.99
N THR A 176 10.90 -4.50 -2.71
CA THR A 176 9.85 -4.21 -1.72
C THR A 176 10.41 -4.20 -0.30
N ALA A 177 11.28 -5.15 0.06
CA ALA A 177 11.89 -5.19 1.40
C ALA A 177 12.71 -3.93 1.71
N TYR A 178 13.48 -3.44 0.73
CA TYR A 178 14.25 -2.19 0.86
C TYR A 178 13.35 -0.97 1.08
N THR A 179 12.28 -0.86 0.28
CA THR A 179 11.32 0.24 0.40
C THR A 179 10.58 0.21 1.72
N VAL A 180 10.10 -0.97 2.15
CA VAL A 180 9.45 -1.16 3.46
C VAL A 180 10.39 -0.77 4.59
N ARG A 181 11.66 -1.18 4.53
CA ARG A 181 12.66 -0.81 5.53
C ARG A 181 12.78 0.70 5.66
N ASN A 182 12.92 1.43 4.56
CA ASN A 182 13.01 2.89 4.60
C ASN A 182 11.71 3.54 5.11
N LEU A 183 10.55 3.00 4.74
CA LEU A 183 9.26 3.50 5.22
C LEU A 183 9.08 3.29 6.72
N VAL A 184 9.48 2.13 7.25
CA VAL A 184 9.48 1.83 8.70
C VAL A 184 10.32 2.84 9.48
N TYR A 185 11.56 3.10 9.04
CA TYR A 185 12.42 4.09 9.69
C TYR A 185 11.81 5.50 9.64
N THR A 186 11.19 5.86 8.52
CA THR A 186 10.56 7.18 8.35
C THR A 186 9.32 7.31 9.22
N TYR A 187 8.47 6.28 9.29
CA TYR A 187 7.30 6.22 10.16
C TYR A 187 7.64 6.31 11.64
N GLN A 188 8.69 5.63 12.09
CA GLN A 188 9.17 5.78 13.47
C GLN A 188 9.67 7.19 13.76
N ALA A 189 10.32 7.84 12.79
CA ALA A 189 10.81 9.21 12.97
C ALA A 189 9.67 10.24 13.12
N THR A 190 8.46 9.94 12.64
CA THR A 190 7.31 10.84 12.86
C THR A 190 6.76 10.76 14.30
N GLY A 191 7.09 9.72 15.06
CA GLY A 191 6.52 9.47 16.40
C GLY A 191 5.00 9.23 16.41
N SER A 192 4.40 8.93 15.25
CA SER A 192 2.96 8.70 15.12
C SER A 192 2.65 7.24 15.38
N TYR A 193 1.85 6.98 16.42
CA TYR A 193 1.41 5.63 16.77
C TYR A 193 0.71 4.89 15.62
N GLU A 194 -0.03 5.61 14.80
CA GLU A 194 -0.71 5.01 13.64
C GLU A 194 0.27 4.68 12.50
N ASN A 195 1.32 5.47 12.31
CA ASN A 195 2.40 5.14 11.37
C ASN A 195 3.21 3.93 11.86
N GLU A 196 3.42 3.81 13.17
CA GLU A 196 4.06 2.65 13.79
C GLU A 196 3.25 1.36 13.61
N LYS A 197 1.92 1.42 13.76
CA LYS A 197 1.03 0.30 13.42
C LYS A 197 1.14 -0.10 11.96
N GLU A 198 1.14 0.88 11.05
CA GLU A 198 1.28 0.62 9.62
C GLU A 198 2.63 0.00 9.29
N ALA A 199 3.71 0.53 9.87
CA ALA A 199 5.06 -0.05 9.78
C ALA A 199 5.05 -1.53 10.18
N LEU A 200 4.43 -1.85 11.33
CA LEU A 200 4.37 -3.23 11.80
C LEU A 200 3.58 -4.13 10.84
N LYS A 201 2.45 -3.66 10.31
CA LYS A 201 1.67 -4.40 9.30
C LYS A 201 2.49 -4.69 8.04
N LEU A 202 3.31 -3.75 7.58
CA LEU A 202 4.17 -3.94 6.41
C LEU A 202 5.26 -4.99 6.66
N ILE A 203 5.90 -4.97 7.84
CA ILE A 203 6.89 -5.99 8.23
C ILE A 203 6.22 -7.37 8.29
N GLN A 204 5.02 -7.47 8.85
CA GLN A 204 4.25 -8.71 8.90
C GLN A 204 3.99 -9.26 7.49
N LYS A 205 3.58 -8.41 6.54
CA LYS A 205 3.33 -8.80 5.14
C LYS A 205 4.59 -9.35 4.44
N ILE A 206 5.77 -8.78 4.71
CA ILE A 206 7.05 -9.33 4.23
C ILE A 206 7.26 -10.74 4.79
N SER A 207 7.16 -10.90 6.12
CA SER A 207 7.33 -12.19 6.80
C SER A 207 6.37 -13.26 6.26
N ASP A 208 5.09 -12.93 6.12
CA ASP A 208 4.07 -13.87 5.65
C ASP A 208 4.29 -14.27 4.19
N SER A 209 4.70 -13.32 3.33
CA SER A 209 5.03 -13.61 1.93
C SER A 209 6.22 -14.57 1.82
N LEU A 210 7.26 -14.35 2.64
CA LEU A 210 8.43 -15.23 2.71
C LEU A 210 8.08 -16.63 3.22
N LYS A 211 7.23 -16.73 4.26
CA LYS A 211 6.73 -18.03 4.77
C LYS A 211 5.99 -18.83 3.71
N ILE A 212 5.15 -18.17 2.91
CA ILE A 212 4.31 -18.84 1.90
C ILE A 212 5.12 -19.21 0.66
N LYS A 213 5.93 -18.28 0.15
CA LYS A 213 6.58 -18.43 -1.16
C LYS A 213 8.02 -18.95 -1.08
N GLY A 214 8.64 -18.93 0.10
CA GLY A 214 10.09 -19.11 0.27
C GLY A 214 10.90 -18.01 -0.42
N PHE A 215 12.22 -18.14 -0.48
CA PHE A 215 13.08 -17.20 -1.24
C PHE A 215 13.44 -17.80 -2.60
N LYS A 216 13.33 -16.99 -3.67
CA LYS A 216 13.81 -17.39 -5.01
C LYS A 216 15.27 -16.93 -5.17
N ASN A 217 16.18 -17.89 -5.07
CA ASN A 217 17.65 -17.78 -4.95
C ASN A 217 18.42 -16.95 -6.04
N ARG A 218 17.77 -16.13 -6.88
CA ARG A 218 18.46 -15.38 -7.96
C ARG A 218 18.57 -13.89 -7.73
N HIS A 219 17.74 -13.33 -6.83
CA HIS A 219 17.66 -11.89 -6.60
C HIS A 219 17.96 -11.48 -5.16
N TRP A 220 17.97 -12.44 -4.23
CA TRP A 220 18.33 -12.19 -2.84
C TRP A 220 19.86 -12.15 -2.71
N THR A 221 20.38 -11.09 -2.10
CA THR A 221 21.80 -10.88 -1.87
C THR A 221 22.12 -10.87 -0.37
N LEU A 222 23.41 -10.84 -0.03
CA LEU A 222 23.84 -10.63 1.36
C LEU A 222 23.31 -9.32 1.94
N GLU A 223 23.17 -8.27 1.12
CA GLU A 223 22.55 -7.00 1.53
C GLU A 223 21.08 -7.21 1.88
N THR A 224 20.35 -8.03 1.11
CA THR A 224 18.95 -8.32 1.42
C THR A 224 18.80 -9.12 2.71
N ALA A 225 19.74 -10.02 3.03
CA ALA A 225 19.76 -10.70 4.32
C ALA A 225 19.88 -9.70 5.49
N SER A 226 20.79 -8.73 5.38
CA SER A 226 20.92 -7.65 6.37
C SER A 226 19.65 -6.80 6.48
N LEU A 227 18.97 -6.50 5.38
CA LEU A 227 17.68 -5.78 5.41
C LEU A 227 16.62 -6.54 6.21
N LEU A 228 16.53 -7.86 6.06
CA LEU A 228 15.56 -8.68 6.81
C LEU A 228 15.85 -8.68 8.31
N GLU A 229 17.12 -8.71 8.71
CA GLU A 229 17.50 -8.56 10.12
C GLU A 229 17.18 -7.18 10.67
N GLU A 230 17.38 -6.13 9.88
CA GLU A 230 16.97 -4.78 10.27
C GLU A 230 15.45 -4.72 10.50
N LEU A 231 14.65 -5.27 9.58
CA LEU A 231 13.20 -5.35 9.75
C LEU A 231 12.80 -6.17 11.00
N ALA A 232 13.50 -7.26 11.28
CA ALA A 232 13.31 -8.07 12.48
C ALA A 232 13.59 -7.27 13.76
N MET A 233 14.67 -6.49 13.77
CA MET A 233 15.00 -5.61 14.89
C MET A 233 13.98 -4.48 15.04
N GLN A 234 13.45 -3.96 13.94
CA GLN A 234 12.41 -2.93 13.99
C GLN A 234 11.07 -3.46 14.51
N SER A 235 10.71 -4.71 14.20
CA SER A 235 9.49 -5.30 14.74
C SER A 235 9.53 -5.38 16.27
N ILE A 236 10.69 -5.71 16.86
CA ILE A 236 10.88 -5.70 18.32
C ILE A 236 10.66 -4.29 18.88
N LYS A 237 11.20 -3.26 18.24
CA LYS A 237 10.99 -1.86 18.68
C LYS A 237 9.52 -1.45 18.62
N LEU A 238 8.78 -1.98 17.63
CA LEU A 238 7.35 -1.83 17.49
C LEU A 238 6.54 -2.81 18.36
N MET A 239 7.19 -3.40 19.38
CA MET A 239 6.59 -4.31 20.37
C MET A 239 6.03 -5.62 19.79
N ASN A 240 6.55 -6.08 18.65
CA ASN A 240 6.24 -7.38 18.07
C ASN A 240 7.50 -8.25 17.92
N ALA A 241 7.75 -9.07 18.93
CA ALA A 241 8.87 -10.02 18.95
C ALA A 241 8.62 -11.28 18.10
N GLU A 242 7.36 -11.58 17.73
CA GLU A 242 7.01 -12.81 16.99
C GLU A 242 7.58 -12.82 15.56
N LEU A 243 7.90 -11.63 15.03
CA LEU A 243 8.49 -11.44 13.71
C LEU A 243 10.02 -11.61 13.68
N LEU A 244 10.68 -11.65 14.85
CA LEU A 244 12.12 -11.77 14.94
C LEU A 244 12.64 -13.08 14.33
N GLU A 245 12.10 -14.21 14.82
CA GLU A 245 12.53 -15.55 14.40
C GLU A 245 12.34 -15.79 12.90
N PRO A 246 11.14 -15.59 12.29
CA PRO A 246 10.96 -15.89 10.89
C PRO A 246 11.86 -15.05 9.98
N LEU A 247 11.99 -13.74 10.23
CA LEU A 247 12.83 -12.87 9.40
C LEU A 247 14.32 -13.19 9.53
N THR A 248 14.79 -13.51 10.74
CA THR A 248 16.19 -13.91 10.98
C THR A 248 16.50 -15.26 10.34
N LEU A 249 15.57 -16.21 10.40
CA LEU A 249 15.70 -17.50 9.73
C LEU A 249 15.86 -17.31 8.22
N PHE A 250 15.03 -16.48 7.59
CA PHE A 250 15.17 -16.18 6.15
C PHE A 250 16.48 -15.48 5.82
N ALA A 251 16.92 -14.52 6.63
CA ALA A 251 18.23 -13.87 6.45
C ALA A 251 19.38 -14.90 6.44
N ASN A 252 19.36 -15.86 7.36
CA ASN A 252 20.38 -16.91 7.42
C ASN A 252 20.32 -17.88 6.23
N GLN A 253 19.11 -18.28 5.81
CA GLN A 253 18.95 -19.13 4.63
C GLN A 253 19.51 -18.47 3.36
N ILE A 254 19.33 -17.16 3.19
CA ILE A 254 19.92 -16.42 2.07
C ILE A 254 21.46 -16.51 2.13
N ARG A 255 22.06 -16.27 3.29
CA ARG A 255 23.52 -16.35 3.46
C ARG A 255 24.06 -17.74 3.15
N GLU A 256 23.40 -18.77 3.66
CA GLU A 256 23.77 -20.16 3.40
C GLU A 256 23.68 -20.50 1.91
N SER A 257 22.69 -19.96 1.20
CA SER A 257 22.50 -20.23 -0.24
C SER A 257 23.51 -19.56 -1.17
N LEU A 258 24.25 -18.56 -0.67
CA LEU A 258 25.24 -17.78 -1.41
C LEU A 258 26.69 -18.19 -1.08
N ASN A 259 26.88 -19.12 -0.14
CA ASN A 259 28.16 -19.74 0.22
C ASN A 259 28.37 -21.05 -0.54
#